data_AF-A0A1G4EF87-F1
#
_entry.id   AF-A0A1G4EF87-F1
#
_cell.length_a   1.000
_cell.length_b   1.000
_cell.length_c   1.000
_cell.angle_alpha   90.00
_cell.angle_beta   90.00
_cell.angle_gamma   90.00
#
_symmetry.space_group_name_H-M   'P 1'
#
loop_
_entity.id
_entity.type
_entity.pdbx_description
1 polymer ?
#
loop_
_entity_poly.entity_id
_entity_poly.type
_entity_poly.pdbx_seq_one_letter_code
_entity_poly.pdbx_strand_id
1 'polypeptide(L)'
;MEECYSDFRNAMKSYAIYDVFNKTVDVDGENRKCEELSTKLHTNKNFKKFCYMLSKNVTKVCEFLELPNSTSENCEFLNYWLYDALIKINFLNDENIKSQSSLMDKISELWDVSNYNKKCVLTKYNIITTDFMHMKELYDYSKHISAIEENQTIHSEQQCRKEYCSYIKKVDDVYKLVKSACNPKNDKVYCEILSKIPENKIPSVFLNGYNCKTEEMNEDYIKYEKIFTKPLLPSAFEDPDYPSDEQQTGDTFPKQFSDQRQNSTDGSSSNSPVKVGLSTFGMSLVPLFLIYKFTPGGNFLRRIINQKIGTNYNTGEIPSGDWFSISRAHQNDIQTNREFNVLYQNMEKK
;
A
#
# COMPACT_ATOMS: atom_id res chain seq x y z
N MET A 1 5.53 -15.46 -16.55
CA MET A 1 6.09 -14.35 -15.73
C MET A 1 4.96 -13.59 -15.04
N GLU A 2 3.94 -13.08 -15.75
CA GLU A 2 2.80 -12.42 -15.06
C GLU A 2 1.99 -13.35 -14.14
N GLU A 3 1.76 -14.59 -14.55
CA GLU A 3 1.06 -15.62 -13.74
C GLU A 3 1.86 -15.96 -12.47
N CYS A 4 3.13 -16.36 -12.62
CA CYS A 4 3.99 -16.67 -11.47
C CYS A 4 4.13 -15.51 -10.48
N TYR A 5 4.26 -14.28 -10.98
CA TYR A 5 4.33 -13.11 -10.11
C TYR A 5 3.02 -12.88 -9.35
N SER A 6 1.87 -13.09 -9.99
CA SER A 6 0.56 -13.00 -9.34
C SER A 6 0.40 -14.07 -8.25
N ASP A 7 0.76 -15.32 -8.56
CA ASP A 7 0.64 -16.44 -7.62
C ASP A 7 1.56 -16.27 -6.42
N PHE A 8 2.83 -15.92 -6.68
CA PHE A 8 3.80 -15.54 -5.65
C PHE A 8 3.23 -14.42 -4.75
N ARG A 9 2.76 -13.33 -5.35
CA ARG A 9 2.20 -12.17 -4.64
C ARG A 9 1.01 -12.55 -3.75
N ASN A 10 0.11 -13.40 -4.26
CA ASN A 10 -1.09 -13.81 -3.53
C ASN A 10 -0.78 -14.78 -2.38
N ALA A 11 0.29 -15.58 -2.50
CA ALA A 11 0.75 -16.48 -1.45
C ALA A 11 1.45 -15.74 -0.29
N MET A 12 2.03 -14.55 -0.55
CA MET A 12 2.66 -13.73 0.48
C MET A 12 1.61 -13.06 1.38
N LYS A 13 1.40 -13.62 2.58
CA LYS A 13 0.37 -13.16 3.51
C LYS A 13 0.45 -11.67 3.87
N SER A 14 1.65 -11.17 4.20
CA SER A 14 1.82 -9.76 4.55
C SER A 14 1.47 -8.85 3.38
N TYR A 15 1.82 -9.26 2.16
CA TYR A 15 1.49 -8.54 0.95
C TYR A 15 -0.02 -8.38 0.78
N ALA A 16 -0.77 -9.47 0.87
CA ALA A 16 -2.22 -9.46 0.70
C ALA A 16 -2.90 -8.53 1.74
N ILE A 17 -2.43 -8.57 2.99
CA ILE A 17 -2.95 -7.73 4.07
C ILE A 17 -2.60 -6.25 3.87
N TYR A 18 -1.34 -5.94 3.54
CA TYR A 18 -0.92 -4.57 3.26
C TYR A 18 -1.62 -3.99 2.02
N ASP A 19 -1.95 -4.81 1.01
CA ASP A 19 -2.74 -4.37 -0.15
C ASP A 19 -4.13 -3.86 0.28
N VAL A 20 -4.76 -4.54 1.24
CA VAL A 20 -6.03 -4.12 1.85
C VAL A 20 -5.87 -2.83 2.65
N PHE A 21 -4.84 -2.73 3.48
CA PHE A 21 -4.58 -1.55 4.30
C PHE A 21 -4.28 -0.30 3.45
N ASN A 22 -3.62 -0.49 2.31
CA ASN A 22 -3.29 0.58 1.37
C ASN A 22 -4.45 1.01 0.46
N LYS A 23 -5.63 0.36 0.53
CA LYS A 23 -6.81 0.84 -0.20
C LYS A 23 -7.19 2.24 0.31
N THR A 24 -7.35 3.18 -0.61
CA THR A 24 -7.76 4.55 -0.28
C THR A 24 -9.16 4.57 0.33
N VAL A 25 -9.47 5.69 0.99
CA VAL A 25 -10.78 5.96 1.57
C VAL A 25 -11.16 7.39 1.22
N ASP A 26 -12.45 7.60 1.01
CA ASP A 26 -12.99 8.93 0.74
C ASP A 26 -12.92 9.77 2.02
N VAL A 27 -12.52 11.03 1.87
CA VAL A 27 -12.42 11.98 2.98
C VAL A 27 -13.70 12.80 2.98
N ASP A 28 -14.74 12.26 3.61
CA ASP A 28 -16.10 12.79 3.66
C ASP A 28 -16.36 13.81 4.79
N GLY A 29 -15.40 13.99 5.70
CA GLY A 29 -15.57 14.83 6.89
C GLY A 29 -16.28 14.16 8.08
N GLU A 30 -16.67 12.88 7.96
CA GLU A 30 -17.43 12.19 9.02
C GLU A 30 -16.54 11.71 10.18
N ASN A 31 -15.26 11.43 9.91
CA ASN A 31 -14.30 11.05 10.94
C ASN A 31 -13.83 12.28 11.74
N ARG A 32 -14.65 12.67 12.71
CA ARG A 32 -14.41 13.84 13.59
C ARG A 32 -13.02 13.84 14.23
N LYS A 33 -12.49 12.66 14.59
CA LYS A 33 -11.16 12.59 15.20
C LYS A 33 -10.07 12.93 14.18
N CYS A 34 -10.18 12.46 12.95
CA CYS A 34 -9.27 12.84 11.89
C CYS A 34 -9.36 14.32 11.49
N GLU A 35 -10.57 14.90 11.50
CA GLU A 35 -10.76 16.34 11.31
C GLU A 35 -10.01 17.14 12.39
N GLU A 36 -10.26 16.79 13.66
CA GLU A 36 -9.62 17.43 14.82
C GLU A 36 -8.09 17.33 14.78
N LEU A 37 -7.55 16.13 14.49
CA LEU A 37 -6.11 15.90 14.43
C LEU A 37 -5.46 16.66 13.28
N SER A 38 -6.11 16.70 12.11
CA SER A 38 -5.59 17.40 10.93
C SER A 38 -5.46 18.91 11.19
N THR A 39 -6.45 19.51 11.88
CA THR A 39 -6.37 20.91 12.30
C THR A 39 -5.27 21.14 13.34
N LYS A 40 -5.17 20.28 14.35
CA LYS A 40 -4.22 20.44 15.46
C LYS A 40 -2.76 20.29 15.06
N LEU A 41 -2.46 19.40 14.12
CA LEU A 41 -1.10 19.14 13.68
C LEU A 41 -0.64 20.14 12.60
N HIS A 42 -1.50 21.07 12.18
CA HIS A 42 -1.25 21.96 11.02
C HIS A 42 -0.79 21.19 9.78
N THR A 43 -1.27 19.96 9.64
CA THR A 43 -0.77 19.01 8.64
C THR A 43 -1.43 19.21 7.29
N ASN A 44 -0.69 18.85 6.24
CA ASN A 44 -1.20 18.83 4.88
C ASN A 44 -2.30 17.78 4.67
N LYS A 45 -2.97 17.84 3.51
CA LYS A 45 -4.00 16.88 3.08
C LYS A 45 -3.55 15.41 3.19
N ASN A 46 -2.25 15.14 3.08
CA ASN A 46 -1.70 13.77 3.12
C ASN A 46 -1.91 13.12 4.48
N PHE A 47 -1.70 13.86 5.58
CA PHE A 47 -1.99 13.35 6.92
C PHE A 47 -3.47 13.06 7.09
N LYS A 48 -4.34 13.95 6.62
CA LYS A 48 -5.79 13.78 6.75
C LYS A 48 -6.23 12.48 6.10
N LYS A 49 -5.80 12.23 4.86
CA LYS A 49 -6.10 10.98 4.14
C LYS A 49 -5.49 9.76 4.82
N PHE A 50 -4.25 9.86 5.29
CA PHE A 50 -3.61 8.81 6.08
C PHE A 50 -4.39 8.49 7.37
N CYS A 51 -4.85 9.51 8.10
CA CYS A 51 -5.63 9.35 9.32
C CYS A 51 -6.91 8.55 9.06
N TYR A 52 -7.63 8.89 7.99
CA TYR A 52 -8.82 8.15 7.59
C TYR A 52 -8.50 6.70 7.23
N MET A 53 -7.42 6.46 6.49
CA MET A 53 -6.96 5.10 6.17
C MET A 53 -6.64 4.30 7.44
N LEU A 54 -5.91 4.91 8.37
CA LEU A 54 -5.55 4.30 9.65
C LEU A 54 -6.79 3.97 10.48
N SER A 55 -7.72 4.92 10.64
CA SER A 55 -8.95 4.70 11.40
C SER A 55 -9.77 3.54 10.82
N LYS A 56 -9.99 3.54 9.49
CA LYS A 56 -10.64 2.44 8.77
C LYS A 56 -9.93 1.10 9.01
N ASN A 57 -8.60 1.06 8.92
CA ASN A 57 -7.84 -0.17 9.09
C ASN A 57 -7.90 -0.70 10.53
N VAL A 58 -7.80 0.18 11.54
CA VAL A 58 -7.95 -0.18 12.96
C VAL A 58 -9.34 -0.75 13.21
N THR A 59 -10.40 -0.05 12.78
CA THR A 59 -11.79 -0.50 12.96
C THR A 59 -12.01 -1.89 12.35
N LYS A 60 -11.57 -2.11 11.10
CA LYS A 60 -11.71 -3.42 10.44
C LYS A 60 -10.97 -4.55 11.15
N VAL A 61 -9.75 -4.30 11.61
CA VAL A 61 -9.01 -5.30 12.39
C VAL A 61 -9.74 -5.59 13.70
N CYS A 62 -10.31 -4.57 14.34
CA CYS A 62 -11.06 -4.75 15.58
C CYS A 62 -12.33 -5.57 15.38
N GLU A 63 -13.13 -5.28 14.34
CA GLU A 63 -14.31 -6.07 13.96
C GLU A 63 -13.93 -7.55 13.75
N PHE A 64 -12.82 -7.82 13.04
CA PHE A 64 -12.35 -9.19 12.85
C PHE A 64 -11.99 -9.89 14.16
N LEU A 65 -11.40 -9.18 15.12
CA LEU A 65 -11.03 -9.72 16.43
C LEU A 65 -12.23 -10.02 17.34
N GLU A 66 -13.46 -9.69 16.93
CA GLU A 66 -14.69 -10.10 17.63
C GLU A 66 -15.11 -11.53 17.29
N LEU A 67 -14.65 -12.03 16.15
CA LEU A 67 -15.01 -13.36 15.68
C LEU A 67 -14.37 -14.45 16.56
N PRO A 68 -15.08 -15.57 16.78
CA PRO A 68 -14.50 -16.74 17.44
C PRO A 68 -13.24 -17.22 16.71
N ASN A 69 -12.21 -17.59 17.46
CA ASN A 69 -10.92 -18.08 16.94
C ASN A 69 -10.15 -17.09 16.04
N SER A 70 -10.47 -15.80 16.11
CA SER A 70 -9.68 -14.76 15.46
C SER A 70 -8.28 -14.66 16.08
N THR A 71 -7.28 -14.40 15.26
CA THR A 71 -5.88 -14.26 15.69
C THR A 71 -5.49 -12.78 15.75
N SER A 72 -4.62 -12.42 16.69
CA SER A 72 -4.04 -11.07 16.81
C SER A 72 -3.07 -10.71 15.69
N GLU A 73 -2.78 -11.64 14.79
CA GLU A 73 -1.75 -11.49 13.76
C GLU A 73 -2.04 -10.31 12.82
N ASN A 74 -3.30 -10.06 12.49
CA ASN A 74 -3.67 -8.91 11.69
C ASN A 74 -3.43 -7.57 12.42
N CYS A 75 -3.50 -7.57 13.76
CA CYS A 75 -3.10 -6.43 14.56
C CYS A 75 -1.58 -6.24 14.54
N GLU A 76 -0.80 -7.33 14.55
CA GLU A 76 0.66 -7.26 14.37
C GLU A 76 1.02 -6.66 13.01
N PHE A 77 0.40 -7.15 11.92
CA PHE A 77 0.57 -6.55 10.59
C PHE A 77 0.17 -5.08 10.56
N LEU A 78 -0.94 -4.70 11.21
CA LEU A 78 -1.37 -3.31 11.25
C LEU A 78 -0.35 -2.41 11.96
N ASN A 79 0.26 -2.90 13.03
CA ASN A 79 1.34 -2.20 13.72
C ASN A 79 2.56 -2.00 12.81
N TYR A 80 2.99 -3.02 12.05
CA TYR A 80 4.09 -2.85 11.11
C TYR A 80 3.74 -1.90 9.96
N TRP A 81 2.53 -2.02 9.42
CA TRP A 81 2.02 -1.15 8.36
C TRP A 81 1.98 0.32 8.79
N LEU A 82 1.54 0.61 10.01
CA LEU A 82 1.45 1.97 10.54
C LEU A 82 2.79 2.71 10.44
N TYR A 83 3.87 2.12 10.95
CA TYR A 83 5.17 2.78 10.96
C TYR A 83 5.81 2.81 9.57
N ASP A 84 5.68 1.75 8.78
CA ASP A 84 6.11 1.73 7.38
C ASP A 84 5.42 2.84 6.56
N ALA A 85 4.11 3.01 6.75
CA ALA A 85 3.33 4.07 6.13
C ALA A 85 3.84 5.46 6.55
N LEU A 86 4.00 5.70 7.85
CA LEU A 86 4.46 6.98 8.40
C LEU A 86 5.87 7.37 7.95
N ILE A 87 6.79 6.40 7.85
CA ILE A 87 8.13 6.61 7.29
C ILE A 87 8.02 7.05 5.83
N LYS A 88 7.22 6.35 5.02
CA LYS A 88 7.08 6.64 3.58
C LYS A 88 6.43 7.98 3.27
N ILE A 89 5.45 8.41 4.07
CA ILE A 89 4.85 9.73 3.90
C ILE A 89 5.71 10.86 4.51
N ASN A 90 6.94 10.55 4.93
CA ASN A 90 7.89 11.47 5.56
C ASN A 90 7.34 12.17 6.81
N PHE A 91 6.48 11.46 7.56
CA PHE A 91 6.04 11.91 8.88
C PHE A 91 7.02 11.45 9.96
N LEU A 92 7.57 10.24 9.82
CA LEU A 92 8.72 9.76 10.60
C LEU A 92 10.02 10.05 9.84
N ASN A 93 10.98 10.73 10.48
CA ASN A 93 12.29 11.05 9.89
C ASN A 93 13.39 10.19 10.51
N ASP A 94 14.48 10.00 9.76
CA ASP A 94 15.54 9.01 10.02
C ASP A 94 16.30 9.12 11.35
N GLU A 95 16.16 10.22 12.08
CA GLU A 95 16.96 10.44 13.29
C GLU A 95 16.49 9.60 14.50
N ASN A 96 15.19 9.28 14.58
CA ASN A 96 14.62 8.27 15.49
C ASN A 96 13.08 8.28 15.49
N ILE A 97 12.42 7.12 15.55
CA ILE A 97 11.00 7.05 15.95
C ILE A 97 10.81 7.64 17.37
N LYS A 98 11.84 7.51 18.21
CA LYS A 98 11.91 8.01 19.60
C LYS A 98 11.63 9.50 19.76
N SER A 99 11.98 10.35 18.79
CA SER A 99 11.89 11.82 18.92
C SER A 99 10.51 12.39 18.57
N GLN A 100 9.56 11.55 18.12
CA GLN A 100 8.27 12.00 17.58
C GLN A 100 7.07 11.70 18.49
N SER A 101 7.28 11.83 19.80
CA SER A 101 6.26 11.54 20.83
C SER A 101 4.91 12.21 20.56
N SER A 102 4.89 13.49 20.16
CA SER A 102 3.65 14.23 19.93
C SER A 102 2.79 13.67 18.79
N LEU A 103 3.41 13.23 17.68
CA LEU A 103 2.70 12.57 16.58
C LEU A 103 2.16 11.21 17.02
N MET A 104 3.00 10.41 17.69
CA MET A 104 2.61 9.09 18.17
C MET A 104 1.53 9.14 19.26
N ASP A 105 1.48 10.19 20.06
CA ASP A 105 0.38 10.41 21.01
C ASP A 105 -0.94 10.68 20.28
N LYS A 106 -0.92 11.45 19.19
CA LYS A 106 -2.11 11.67 18.36
C LYS A 106 -2.57 10.42 17.63
N ILE A 107 -1.63 9.63 17.14
CA ILE A 107 -1.92 8.30 16.58
C ILE A 107 -2.51 7.39 17.65
N SER A 108 -2.00 7.43 18.88
CA SER A 108 -2.54 6.65 20.00
C SER A 108 -4.00 7.04 20.30
N GLU A 109 -4.29 8.35 20.35
CA GLU A 109 -5.66 8.84 20.53
C GLU A 109 -6.61 8.35 19.42
N LEU A 110 -6.18 8.38 18.15
CA LEU A 110 -6.99 7.88 17.04
C LEU A 110 -7.18 6.36 17.12
N TRP A 111 -6.11 5.65 17.45
CA TRP A 111 -6.10 4.21 17.57
C TRP A 111 -7.09 3.77 18.65
N ASP A 112 -7.07 4.37 19.83
CA ASP A 112 -7.97 4.04 20.94
C ASP A 112 -9.43 4.26 20.59
N VAL A 113 -9.75 5.33 19.85
CA VAL A 113 -11.12 5.61 19.39
C VAL A 113 -11.58 4.56 18.36
N SER A 114 -10.69 4.17 17.46
CA SER A 114 -11.00 3.23 16.37
C SER A 114 -10.99 1.77 16.86
N ASN A 115 -10.21 1.47 17.91
CA ASN A 115 -10.04 0.18 18.56
C ASN A 115 -11.06 -0.03 19.69
N TYR A 116 -12.34 0.04 19.34
CA TYR A 116 -13.46 0.11 20.30
C TYR A 116 -13.53 -1.08 21.26
N ASN A 117 -13.08 -2.27 20.84
CA ASN A 117 -13.05 -3.47 21.68
C ASN A 117 -11.72 -3.72 22.40
N LYS A 118 -10.72 -2.85 22.19
CA LYS A 118 -9.40 -2.88 22.82
C LYS A 118 -8.60 -4.16 22.59
N LYS A 119 -8.96 -4.97 21.58
CA LYS A 119 -8.28 -6.24 21.29
C LYS A 119 -7.04 -6.07 20.41
N CYS A 120 -6.92 -4.95 19.69
CA CYS A 120 -5.74 -4.66 18.87
C CYS A 120 -4.84 -3.64 19.57
N VAL A 121 -3.79 -4.09 20.27
CA VAL A 121 -2.90 -3.19 21.02
C VAL A 121 -1.94 -2.47 20.07
N LEU A 122 -1.82 -1.14 20.23
CA LEU A 122 -0.81 -0.33 19.54
C LEU A 122 0.57 -0.57 20.17
N THR A 123 1.49 -1.07 19.36
CA THR A 123 2.90 -1.24 19.72
C THR A 123 3.65 0.07 19.51
N LYS A 124 4.33 0.54 20.57
CA LYS A 124 5.20 1.72 20.52
C LYS A 124 6.64 1.29 20.26
N TYR A 125 7.09 1.38 19.01
CA TYR A 125 8.48 1.08 18.66
C TYR A 125 9.38 2.25 19.01
N ASN A 126 10.53 1.96 19.60
CA ASN A 126 11.48 2.97 20.08
C ASN A 126 12.88 2.71 19.50
N ILE A 127 12.97 2.71 18.17
CA ILE A 127 14.17 2.38 17.40
C ILE A 127 14.34 3.33 16.21
N ILE A 128 15.52 3.30 15.59
CA ILE A 128 15.77 4.04 14.35
C ILE A 128 15.01 3.41 13.17
N THR A 129 14.69 4.21 12.15
CA THR A 129 13.88 3.80 10.99
C THR A 129 14.50 2.59 10.27
N THR A 130 15.81 2.57 10.09
CA THR A 130 16.53 1.46 9.44
C THR A 130 16.40 0.15 10.22
N ASP A 131 16.54 0.18 11.55
CA ASP A 131 16.37 -1.00 12.41
C ASP A 131 14.92 -1.50 12.36
N PHE A 132 13.95 -0.59 12.30
CA PHE A 132 12.54 -0.93 12.11
C PHE A 132 12.28 -1.62 10.77
N MET A 133 12.84 -1.11 9.67
CA MET A 133 12.67 -1.71 8.35
C MET A 133 13.24 -3.13 8.30
N HIS A 134 14.45 -3.35 8.83
CA HIS A 134 15.00 -4.69 8.91
C HIS A 134 14.16 -5.64 9.78
N MET A 135 13.66 -5.15 10.93
CA MET A 135 12.76 -5.91 11.80
C MET A 135 11.48 -6.32 11.06
N LYS A 136 10.86 -5.38 10.33
CA LYS A 136 9.67 -5.63 9.52
C LYS A 136 9.93 -6.67 8.43
N GLU A 137 11.05 -6.58 7.72
CA GLU A 137 11.40 -7.54 6.66
C GLU A 137 11.57 -8.97 7.21
N LEU A 138 12.23 -9.14 8.36
CA LEU A 138 12.35 -10.44 9.02
C LEU A 138 11.00 -10.95 9.53
N TYR A 139 10.16 -10.05 10.06
CA TYR A 139 8.82 -10.39 10.48
C TYR A 139 7.98 -10.89 9.29
N ASP A 140 7.90 -10.11 8.21
CA ASP A 140 7.16 -10.47 7.00
C ASP A 140 7.67 -11.81 6.44
N TYR A 141 8.99 -12.01 6.39
CA TYR A 141 9.59 -13.29 6.02
C TYR A 141 9.13 -14.45 6.90
N SER A 142 9.12 -14.28 8.23
CA SER A 142 8.65 -15.33 9.15
C SER A 142 7.21 -15.76 8.85
N LYS A 143 6.38 -14.84 8.34
CA LYS A 143 4.99 -15.10 7.95
C LYS A 143 4.85 -15.67 6.55
N HIS A 144 5.91 -15.66 5.74
CA HIS A 144 5.95 -16.19 4.38
C HIS A 144 6.57 -17.60 4.30
N ILE A 145 7.13 -18.11 5.40
CA ILE A 145 7.79 -19.42 5.45
C ILE A 145 6.90 -20.53 4.87
N SER A 146 5.62 -20.62 5.27
CA SER A 146 4.71 -21.68 4.78
C SER A 146 4.49 -21.60 3.27
N ALA A 147 4.26 -20.40 2.72
CA ALA A 147 4.10 -20.20 1.28
C ALA A 147 5.35 -20.61 0.49
N ILE A 148 6.53 -20.33 1.05
CA ILE A 148 7.81 -20.77 0.49
C ILE A 148 7.88 -22.30 0.48
N GLU A 149 7.55 -22.96 1.58
CA GLU A 149 7.56 -24.44 1.63
C GLU A 149 6.56 -25.06 0.66
N GLU A 150 5.33 -24.56 0.61
CA GLU A 150 4.30 -25.05 -0.30
C GLU A 150 4.76 -24.97 -1.75
N ASN A 151 5.32 -23.83 -2.17
CA ASN A 151 5.84 -23.69 -3.52
C ASN A 151 7.05 -24.63 -3.79
N GLN A 152 7.83 -25.05 -2.79
CA GLN A 152 8.86 -26.09 -3.00
C GLN A 152 8.29 -27.47 -3.30
N THR A 153 7.08 -27.78 -2.80
CA THR A 153 6.45 -29.09 -3.00
C THR A 153 5.80 -29.26 -4.38
N ILE A 154 5.55 -28.16 -5.08
CA ILE A 154 4.96 -28.14 -6.43
C ILE A 154 5.96 -28.71 -7.45
N HIS A 155 5.47 -29.32 -8.53
CA HIS A 155 6.33 -29.84 -9.61
C HIS A 155 7.20 -28.72 -10.19
N SER A 156 8.50 -28.99 -10.45
CA SER A 156 9.50 -27.95 -10.77
C SER A 156 9.16 -27.04 -11.94
N GLU A 157 8.37 -27.53 -12.90
CA GLU A 157 7.92 -26.77 -14.08
C GLU A 157 6.81 -25.75 -13.77
N GLN A 158 6.09 -25.95 -12.66
CA GLN A 158 5.00 -25.09 -12.19
C GLN A 158 5.44 -24.19 -11.04
N GLN A 159 6.60 -24.45 -10.43
CA GLN A 159 7.15 -23.62 -9.37
C GLN A 159 7.43 -22.20 -9.89
N CYS A 160 7.03 -21.20 -9.11
CA CYS A 160 7.42 -19.80 -9.33
C CYS A 160 8.85 -19.56 -8.85
N ARG A 161 9.80 -20.42 -9.25
CA ARG A 161 11.15 -20.50 -8.66
C ARG A 161 11.89 -19.16 -8.72
N LYS A 162 11.78 -18.44 -9.85
CA LYS A 162 12.48 -17.17 -10.04
C LYS A 162 12.02 -16.11 -9.04
N GLU A 163 10.72 -15.98 -8.85
CA GLU A 163 10.10 -15.03 -7.93
C GLU A 163 10.47 -15.38 -6.47
N TYR A 164 10.30 -16.64 -6.07
CA TYR A 164 10.64 -17.10 -4.71
C TYR A 164 12.14 -17.00 -4.43
N CYS A 165 13.02 -17.45 -5.33
CA CYS A 165 14.47 -17.35 -5.15
C CYS A 165 14.93 -15.90 -5.05
N SER A 166 14.40 -15.01 -5.90
CA SER A 166 14.75 -13.58 -5.87
C SER A 166 14.29 -12.92 -4.56
N TYR A 167 13.08 -13.27 -4.08
CA TYR A 167 12.57 -12.84 -2.79
C TYR A 167 13.43 -13.32 -1.63
N ILE A 168 13.71 -14.63 -1.55
CA ILE A 168 14.50 -15.23 -0.46
C ILE A 168 15.92 -14.65 -0.46
N LYS A 169 16.51 -14.41 -1.64
CA LYS A 169 17.83 -13.79 -1.76
C LYS A 169 17.90 -12.41 -1.10
N LYS A 170 16.85 -11.62 -1.26
CA LYS A 170 16.77 -10.29 -0.65
C LYS A 170 16.66 -10.36 0.87
N VAL A 171 15.81 -11.26 1.37
CA VAL A 171 15.71 -11.52 2.81
C VAL A 171 17.04 -12.04 3.36
N ASP A 172 17.75 -12.89 2.62
CA ASP A 172 19.05 -13.42 3.00
C ASP A 172 20.10 -12.31 3.21
N ASP A 173 20.06 -11.26 2.40
CA ASP A 173 20.94 -10.09 2.56
C ASP A 173 20.64 -9.33 3.86
N VAL A 174 19.36 -9.10 4.17
CA VAL A 174 18.94 -8.49 5.44
C VAL A 174 19.29 -9.38 6.63
N TYR A 175 19.02 -10.68 6.52
CA TYR A 175 19.31 -11.67 7.56
C TYR A 175 20.81 -11.71 7.88
N LYS A 176 21.69 -11.71 6.88
CA LYS A 176 23.14 -11.68 7.08
C LYS A 176 23.59 -10.37 7.74
N LEU A 177 23.06 -9.24 7.27
CA LEU A 177 23.35 -7.93 7.83
C LEU A 177 22.99 -7.89 9.32
N VAL A 178 21.75 -8.20 9.67
CA VAL A 178 21.28 -8.10 11.05
C VAL A 178 21.84 -9.17 11.98
N LYS A 179 22.09 -10.39 11.49
CA LYS A 179 22.70 -11.47 12.29
C LYS A 179 24.06 -11.06 12.83
N SER A 180 24.85 -10.35 12.02
CA SER A 180 26.16 -9.85 12.44
C SER A 180 26.09 -8.79 13.54
N ALA A 181 24.94 -8.11 13.66
CA ALA A 181 24.69 -7.06 14.63
C ALA A 181 24.05 -7.57 15.94
N CYS A 182 23.54 -8.81 15.97
CA CYS A 182 22.99 -9.42 17.18
C CYS A 182 24.11 -9.94 18.09
N ASN A 183 24.09 -9.53 19.35
CA ASN A 183 25.07 -9.86 20.37
C ASN A 183 24.41 -9.78 21.77
N PRO A 184 24.59 -10.80 22.64
CA PRO A 184 24.02 -10.84 24.00
C PRO A 184 24.19 -9.60 24.87
N LYS A 185 25.15 -8.71 24.58
CA LYS A 185 25.41 -7.51 25.37
C LYS A 185 24.60 -6.28 24.94
N ASN A 186 24.11 -6.23 23.70
CA ASN A 186 23.39 -5.09 23.14
C ASN A 186 22.51 -5.53 21.97
N ASP A 187 21.60 -6.47 22.22
CA ASP A 187 20.74 -7.00 21.18
C ASP A 187 19.77 -5.93 20.68
N LYS A 188 19.74 -5.78 19.36
CA LYS A 188 18.78 -4.96 18.66
C LYS A 188 17.41 -5.65 18.66
N VAL A 189 16.34 -4.88 18.49
CA VAL A 189 14.96 -5.40 18.59
C VAL A 189 14.67 -6.50 17.56
N TYR A 190 15.27 -6.43 16.37
CA TYR A 190 15.14 -7.48 15.35
C TYR A 190 15.81 -8.82 15.74
N CYS A 191 16.69 -8.85 16.74
CA CYS A 191 17.38 -10.07 17.17
C CYS A 191 16.40 -11.08 17.80
N GLU A 192 15.34 -10.60 18.45
CA GLU A 192 14.29 -11.48 18.96
C GLU A 192 13.60 -12.23 17.82
N ILE A 193 13.24 -11.54 16.73
CA ILE A 193 12.61 -12.16 15.56
C ILE A 193 13.56 -13.15 14.91
N LEU A 194 14.82 -12.74 14.72
CA LEU A 194 15.85 -13.59 14.14
C LEU A 194 16.03 -14.90 14.93
N SER A 195 15.99 -14.83 16.26
CA SER A 195 16.12 -16.00 17.15
C SER A 195 14.96 -16.99 17.04
N LYS A 196 13.78 -16.54 16.59
CA LYS A 196 12.58 -17.36 16.44
C LYS A 196 12.50 -18.05 15.06
N ILE A 197 13.34 -17.66 14.10
CA ILE A 197 13.42 -18.31 12.79
C ILE A 197 14.18 -19.65 12.97
N PRO A 198 13.55 -20.81 12.70
CA PRO A 198 14.22 -22.10 12.85
C PRO A 198 15.41 -22.24 11.90
N GLU A 199 16.43 -23.03 12.28
CA GLU A 199 17.67 -23.18 11.49
C GLU A 199 17.40 -23.68 10.06
N ASN A 200 16.46 -24.61 9.89
CA ASN A 200 16.06 -25.14 8.59
C ASN A 200 15.20 -24.16 7.77
N LYS A 201 14.83 -23.00 8.34
CA LYS A 201 14.09 -21.92 7.71
C LYS A 201 14.94 -20.65 7.56
N ILE A 202 16.25 -20.74 7.74
CA ILE A 202 17.15 -19.62 7.43
C ILE A 202 17.12 -19.38 5.91
N PRO A 203 17.09 -18.12 5.42
CA PRO A 203 17.01 -17.82 3.99
C PRO A 203 18.05 -18.55 3.13
N SER A 204 19.32 -18.58 3.55
CA SER A 204 20.37 -19.33 2.86
C SER A 204 20.10 -20.84 2.75
N VAL A 205 19.45 -21.43 3.75
CA VAL A 205 19.05 -22.85 3.73
C VAL A 205 17.94 -23.07 2.71
N PHE A 206 16.94 -22.17 2.64
CA PHE A 206 15.92 -22.25 1.62
C PHE A 206 16.45 -22.01 0.20
N LEU A 207 17.37 -21.08 -0.01
CA LEU A 207 18.00 -20.88 -1.33
C LEU A 207 18.65 -22.17 -1.83
N ASN A 208 19.38 -22.87 -0.95
CA ASN A 208 19.98 -24.16 -1.27
C ASN A 208 18.92 -25.24 -1.54
N GLY A 209 17.90 -25.33 -0.68
CA GLY A 209 16.81 -26.30 -0.85
C GLY A 209 16.00 -26.11 -2.13
N TYR A 210 15.83 -24.86 -2.60
CA TYR A 210 15.20 -24.53 -3.88
C TYR A 210 16.07 -24.81 -5.10
N ASN A 211 17.35 -25.15 -4.91
CA ASN A 211 18.36 -25.17 -5.97
C ASN A 211 18.38 -23.85 -6.77
N CYS A 212 18.25 -22.71 -6.06
CA CYS A 212 18.30 -21.40 -6.68
C CYS A 212 19.66 -21.18 -7.35
N LYS A 213 19.65 -20.77 -8.63
CA LYS A 213 20.86 -20.39 -9.35
C LYS A 213 21.03 -18.87 -9.27
N THR A 214 22.25 -18.40 -9.02
CA THR A 214 22.55 -16.96 -8.92
C THR A 214 22.09 -16.18 -10.16
N GLU A 215 22.25 -16.77 -11.34
CA GLU A 215 21.83 -16.19 -12.62
C GLU A 215 20.31 -16.03 -12.78
N GLU A 216 19.53 -16.75 -11.98
CA GLU A 216 18.06 -16.72 -11.99
C GLU A 216 17.47 -15.81 -10.92
N MET A 217 18.30 -15.27 -10.01
CA MET A 217 17.89 -14.36 -8.94
C MET A 217 18.11 -12.92 -9.39
N ASN A 218 17.06 -12.29 -9.91
CA ASN A 218 17.07 -10.90 -10.33
C ASN A 218 15.94 -10.15 -9.62
N GLU A 219 16.25 -8.97 -9.09
CA GLU A 219 15.26 -8.06 -8.51
C GLU A 219 14.13 -7.73 -9.49
N ASP A 220 14.34 -7.75 -10.80
CA ASP A 220 13.28 -7.49 -11.80
C ASP A 220 12.12 -8.50 -11.73
N TYR A 221 12.35 -9.72 -11.23
CA TYR A 221 11.31 -10.74 -11.05
C TYR A 221 10.38 -10.42 -9.89
N ILE A 222 10.82 -9.55 -8.98
CA ILE A 222 10.06 -9.13 -7.82
C ILE A 222 9.90 -7.62 -7.84
N LYS A 223 8.67 -7.11 -7.92
CA LYS A 223 8.45 -5.69 -7.61
C LYS A 223 8.56 -5.56 -6.10
N TYR A 224 9.78 -5.41 -5.59
CA TYR A 224 10.10 -5.43 -4.16
C TYR A 224 9.30 -4.38 -3.38
N GLU A 225 9.21 -3.18 -3.96
CA GLU A 225 8.31 -2.14 -3.47
C GLU A 225 6.89 -2.64 -3.37
N LYS A 226 6.40 -3.57 -4.19
CA LYS A 226 5.06 -4.12 -3.96
C LYS A 226 5.10 -5.08 -2.76
N ILE A 227 6.05 -6.01 -2.70
CA ILE A 227 6.06 -7.14 -1.77
C ILE A 227 6.21 -6.75 -0.30
N PHE A 228 7.22 -5.94 0.00
CA PHE A 228 7.53 -5.54 1.38
C PHE A 228 7.02 -4.15 1.71
N THR A 229 6.83 -3.33 0.69
CA THR A 229 6.80 -1.89 0.88
C THR A 229 5.84 -1.22 -0.09
N LYS A 230 4.62 -1.75 -0.33
CA LYS A 230 3.71 -1.18 -1.36
C LYS A 230 3.71 0.34 -1.18
N PRO A 231 4.14 1.12 -2.20
CA PRO A 231 4.16 2.57 -2.05
C PRO A 231 2.72 2.96 -1.75
N LEU A 232 2.52 3.69 -0.65
CA LEU A 232 1.34 4.54 -0.58
C LEU A 232 1.50 5.46 -1.79
N LEU A 233 0.74 5.18 -2.85
CA LEU A 233 0.99 5.80 -4.14
C LEU A 233 0.98 7.32 -3.96
N PRO A 234 1.87 8.07 -4.62
CA PRO A 234 1.72 9.53 -4.73
C PRO A 234 0.30 9.90 -5.20
N SER A 235 -0.27 9.12 -6.12
CA SER A 235 -1.68 9.24 -6.55
C SER A 235 -2.71 8.98 -5.44
N ALA A 236 -2.35 8.29 -4.37
CA ALA A 236 -3.19 8.17 -3.18
C ALA A 236 -3.18 9.48 -2.36
N PHE A 237 -2.36 10.48 -2.69
CA PHE A 237 -2.34 11.77 -2.01
C PHE A 237 -2.39 12.98 -2.96
N GLU A 238 -2.28 12.75 -4.27
CA GLU A 238 -2.53 13.75 -5.31
C GLU A 238 -4.05 13.86 -5.60
N ASP A 239 -4.58 15.08 -5.62
CA ASP A 239 -5.90 15.37 -6.19
C ASP A 239 -5.80 15.36 -7.73
N PRO A 240 -6.82 14.88 -8.47
CA PRO A 240 -7.01 15.34 -9.83
C PRO A 240 -7.31 16.85 -9.77
N ASP A 241 -6.55 17.67 -10.50
CA ASP A 241 -6.74 19.13 -10.60
C ASP A 241 -8.23 19.47 -10.77
N TYR A 242 -8.88 19.89 -9.69
CA TYR A 242 -10.18 20.54 -9.72
C TYR A 242 -9.94 22.00 -9.34
N PRO A 243 -10.31 22.96 -10.21
CA PRO A 243 -10.18 24.37 -9.88
C PRO A 243 -11.06 24.66 -8.67
N SER A 244 -10.43 25.10 -7.59
CA SER A 244 -11.09 25.59 -6.39
C SER A 244 -11.93 26.82 -6.74
N ASP A 245 -13.25 26.70 -6.59
CA ASP A 245 -14.17 27.84 -6.63
C ASP A 245 -13.83 28.78 -5.47
N GLU A 246 -13.31 29.97 -5.81
CA GLU A 246 -13.13 31.06 -4.87
C GLU A 246 -14.48 31.55 -4.37
N GLN A 247 -14.64 31.48 -3.06
CA GLN A 247 -15.81 31.94 -2.32
C GLN A 247 -15.81 33.48 -2.29
N GLN A 248 -16.61 34.12 -3.12
CA GLN A 248 -16.88 35.57 -3.02
C GLN A 248 -17.87 35.84 -1.87
N THR A 249 -17.35 36.29 -0.74
CA THR A 249 -18.12 37.05 0.26
C THR A 249 -18.18 38.52 -0.15
N GLY A 250 -19.38 39.10 -0.09
CA GLY A 250 -19.69 40.44 -0.56
C GLY A 250 -19.43 41.61 0.41
N ASP A 251 -19.91 42.75 -0.07
CA ASP A 251 -20.22 44.04 0.57
C ASP A 251 -19.22 45.22 0.53
N THR A 252 -19.60 46.19 -0.32
CA THR A 252 -19.88 47.61 0.01
C THR A 252 -18.76 48.69 -0.05
N PHE A 253 -18.72 49.38 -1.21
CA PHE A 253 -18.74 50.86 -1.46
C PHE A 253 -17.49 51.77 -1.21
N PRO A 254 -17.40 53.01 -1.81
CA PRO A 254 -16.33 53.37 -2.75
C PRO A 254 -15.55 54.66 -2.39
N LYS A 255 -14.44 54.94 -3.11
CA LYS A 255 -13.81 56.27 -3.23
C LYS A 255 -12.96 56.31 -4.51
N GLN A 256 -13.35 57.04 -5.56
CA GLN A 256 -13.21 58.49 -5.82
C GLN A 256 -11.92 58.83 -6.58
N PHE A 257 -12.09 59.34 -7.82
CA PHE A 257 -11.34 60.36 -8.59
C PHE A 257 -9.78 60.35 -8.54
N SER A 258 -9.01 60.57 -9.60
CA SER A 258 -9.15 61.55 -10.70
C SER A 258 -8.01 61.38 -11.74
N ASP A 259 -8.34 61.73 -12.98
CA ASP A 259 -7.54 62.48 -13.98
C ASP A 259 -6.22 61.94 -14.58
N GLN A 260 -6.19 61.76 -15.92
CA GLN A 260 -5.80 62.77 -16.94
C GLN A 260 -5.64 62.04 -18.31
N ARG A 261 -6.50 62.29 -19.33
CA ARG A 261 -6.24 63.14 -20.54
C ARG A 261 -4.75 63.23 -20.93
N GLN A 262 -4.31 63.09 -22.18
CA GLN A 262 -4.90 63.58 -23.44
C GLN A 262 -4.02 63.16 -24.64
N ASN A 263 -4.65 62.94 -25.81
CA ASN A 263 -4.29 63.46 -27.16
C ASN A 263 -4.48 62.45 -28.31
N SER A 264 -5.52 62.72 -29.11
CA SER A 264 -5.58 62.54 -30.57
C SER A 264 -4.85 63.75 -31.22
N THR A 265 -4.45 63.80 -32.50
CA THR A 265 -5.21 63.51 -33.72
C THR A 265 -4.28 63.48 -34.97
N ASP A 266 -4.79 62.85 -36.04
CA ASP A 266 -4.64 63.15 -37.49
C ASP A 266 -3.40 62.77 -38.32
N GLY A 267 -3.68 62.22 -39.51
CA GLY A 267 -2.93 62.52 -40.74
C GLY A 267 -2.63 61.34 -41.68
N SER A 268 -3.29 61.30 -42.85
CA SER A 268 -3.17 60.27 -43.90
C SER A 268 -2.00 60.48 -44.87
N SER A 269 -1.39 59.37 -45.34
CA SER A 269 -1.14 59.01 -46.76
C SER A 269 0.27 58.49 -47.13
N SER A 270 0.24 57.50 -48.03
CA SER A 270 1.25 57.08 -49.02
C SER A 270 2.21 55.91 -48.74
N ASN A 271 2.06 54.93 -49.64
CA ASN A 271 2.70 53.63 -49.88
C ASN A 271 4.24 53.54 -49.77
N SER A 272 4.71 52.44 -49.16
CA SER A 272 5.86 51.65 -49.65
C SER A 272 5.79 50.20 -49.11
N PRO A 273 6.17 49.17 -49.89
CA PRO A 273 5.81 47.78 -49.61
C PRO A 273 6.85 47.10 -48.71
N VAL A 274 6.44 46.67 -47.51
CA VAL A 274 7.30 45.87 -46.63
C VAL A 274 6.94 44.39 -46.78
N LYS A 275 7.92 43.62 -47.25
CA LYS A 275 7.98 42.16 -47.37
C LYS A 275 7.26 41.45 -46.22
N VAL A 276 6.20 40.71 -46.55
CA VAL A 276 5.54 39.75 -45.66
C VAL A 276 6.44 38.52 -45.55
N GLY A 277 7.17 38.39 -44.44
CA GLY A 277 7.78 37.12 -44.05
C GLY A 277 6.68 36.21 -43.48
N LEU A 278 6.26 35.21 -44.27
CA LEU A 278 5.39 34.13 -43.80
C LEU A 278 6.19 33.25 -42.81
N SER A 279 6.01 33.50 -41.51
CA SER A 279 6.40 32.54 -40.48
C SER A 279 5.27 31.52 -40.32
N THR A 280 5.39 30.38 -41.02
CA THR A 280 4.54 29.21 -40.80
C THR A 280 5.16 28.31 -39.73
N PHE A 281 5.16 28.75 -38.48
CA PHE A 281 5.29 27.87 -37.31
C PHE A 281 4.32 28.36 -36.23
N GLY A 282 3.04 28.10 -36.50
CA GLY A 282 1.94 28.48 -35.61
C GLY A 282 0.64 27.73 -35.89
N MET A 283 0.66 26.65 -36.66
CA MET A 283 -0.49 25.73 -36.74
C MET A 283 -0.37 24.71 -35.62
N SER A 284 -0.77 25.18 -34.44
CA SER A 284 -1.61 24.47 -33.48
C SER A 284 -1.96 23.04 -33.89
N LEU A 285 -1.44 22.04 -33.17
CA LEU A 285 -1.85 20.63 -33.25
C LEU A 285 -3.26 20.39 -32.67
N VAL A 286 -4.02 21.46 -32.40
CA VAL A 286 -5.37 21.39 -31.84
C VAL A 286 -6.43 20.77 -32.77
N PRO A 287 -6.33 20.72 -34.12
CA PRO A 287 -7.40 20.08 -34.89
C PRO A 287 -7.35 18.56 -34.83
N LEU A 288 -6.25 17.91 -34.40
CA LEU A 288 -6.18 16.44 -34.29
C LEU A 288 -7.04 15.88 -33.14
N PHE A 289 -7.26 16.65 -32.08
CA PHE A 289 -8.11 16.21 -30.96
C PHE A 289 -9.60 16.19 -31.31
N LEU A 290 -10.04 17.00 -32.27
CA LEU A 290 -11.45 17.07 -32.67
C LEU A 290 -11.85 15.93 -33.61
N ILE A 291 -10.91 15.34 -34.36
CA ILE A 291 -11.20 14.23 -35.30
C ILE A 291 -11.22 12.86 -34.60
N TYR A 292 -10.59 12.74 -33.43
CA TYR A 292 -10.75 11.55 -32.58
C TYR A 292 -12.22 11.34 -32.15
N LYS A 293 -12.99 12.42 -32.02
CA LYS A 293 -14.40 12.37 -31.60
C LYS A 293 -15.38 11.92 -32.70
N PHE A 294 -14.92 11.75 -33.95
CA PHE A 294 -15.79 11.41 -35.09
C PHE A 294 -15.34 10.20 -35.92
N THR A 295 -14.38 9.40 -35.43
CA THR A 295 -13.99 8.14 -36.10
C THR A 295 -14.85 6.97 -35.57
N PRO A 296 -15.50 6.14 -36.43
CA PRO A 296 -16.37 5.03 -36.00
C PRO A 296 -15.60 3.80 -35.47
N GLY A 297 -14.39 3.99 -34.94
CA GLY A 297 -13.53 2.93 -34.38
C GLY A 297 -13.64 2.76 -32.86
N GLY A 298 -14.28 3.69 -32.13
CA GLY A 298 -14.38 3.64 -30.67
C GLY A 298 -15.20 2.46 -30.12
N ASN A 299 -16.21 2.02 -30.86
CA ASN A 299 -17.04 0.88 -30.46
C ASN A 299 -16.31 -0.48 -30.56
N PHE A 300 -15.29 -0.59 -31.41
CA PHE A 300 -14.57 -1.85 -31.59
C PHE A 300 -13.59 -2.11 -30.44
N LEU A 301 -12.91 -1.08 -29.95
CA LEU A 301 -12.01 -1.16 -28.79
C LEU A 301 -12.77 -1.47 -27.50
N ARG A 302 -13.94 -0.85 -27.29
CA ARG A 302 -14.80 -1.15 -26.13
C ARG A 302 -15.34 -2.58 -26.15
N ARG A 303 -15.59 -3.15 -27.34
CA ARG A 303 -16.05 -4.54 -27.49
C ARG A 303 -14.94 -5.56 -27.21
N ILE A 304 -13.68 -5.25 -27.56
CA ILE A 304 -12.53 -6.12 -27.26
C ILE A 304 -12.21 -6.12 -25.76
N ILE A 305 -12.35 -4.98 -25.08
CA ILE A 305 -12.15 -4.87 -23.63
C ILE A 305 -13.25 -5.62 -22.87
N ASN A 306 -14.51 -5.52 -23.30
CA ASN A 306 -15.63 -6.19 -22.64
C ASN A 306 -15.69 -7.71 -22.90
N GLN A 307 -15.10 -8.20 -24.00
CA GLN A 307 -15.06 -9.65 -24.27
C GLN A 307 -14.00 -10.41 -23.45
N LYS A 308 -13.05 -9.72 -22.79
CA LYS A 308 -12.08 -10.33 -21.87
C LYS A 308 -12.48 -10.28 -20.38
N ILE A 309 -13.61 -9.65 -20.04
CA ILE A 309 -14.11 -9.54 -18.65
C ILE A 309 -15.48 -10.25 -18.55
N GLY A 310 -15.56 -11.46 -19.13
CA GLY A 310 -16.71 -12.34 -18.99
C GLY A 310 -16.47 -13.39 -17.92
N THR A 311 -16.82 -13.09 -16.67
CA THR A 311 -17.63 -13.97 -15.80
C THR A 311 -17.99 -13.23 -14.50
N ASN A 312 -19.26 -12.81 -14.46
CA ASN A 312 -20.14 -12.56 -13.31
C ASN A 312 -19.56 -11.95 -12.02
N TYR A 313 -19.80 -10.65 -11.81
CA TYR A 313 -20.30 -10.15 -10.53
C TYR A 313 -21.36 -9.08 -10.79
N ASN A 314 -22.57 -9.33 -10.29
CA ASN A 314 -23.68 -8.38 -10.30
C ASN A 314 -23.35 -7.16 -9.44
N THR A 315 -23.83 -6.01 -9.89
CA THR A 315 -23.91 -4.75 -9.16
C THR A 315 -24.71 -4.86 -7.86
N GLY A 316 -24.18 -4.25 -6.80
CA GLY A 316 -24.88 -3.95 -5.55
C GLY A 316 -24.29 -4.68 -4.35
N GLU A 317 -23.87 -3.88 -3.35
CA GLU A 317 -23.34 -4.26 -2.04
C GLU A 317 -21.81 -4.44 -1.95
N ILE A 318 -21.23 -3.65 -1.03
CA ILE A 318 -19.83 -3.68 -0.60
C ILE A 318 -19.57 -5.07 0.01
N PRO A 319 -18.68 -5.91 -0.54
CA PRO A 319 -18.43 -7.21 0.07
C PRO A 319 -17.46 -7.03 1.23
N SER A 320 -17.97 -7.21 2.44
CA SER A 320 -17.21 -7.49 3.67
C SER A 320 -16.51 -8.87 3.64
N GLY A 321 -16.28 -9.45 2.46
CA GLY A 321 -15.87 -10.85 2.28
C GLY A 321 -14.38 -11.10 2.02
N ASP A 322 -13.61 -10.11 1.58
CA ASP A 322 -12.20 -10.31 1.16
C ASP A 322 -11.25 -10.63 2.33
N TRP A 323 -11.62 -10.26 3.56
CA TRP A 323 -10.77 -10.54 4.72
C TRP A 323 -10.89 -11.99 5.22
N PHE A 324 -12.12 -12.51 5.17
CA PHE A 324 -12.41 -13.89 5.57
C PHE A 324 -11.81 -14.92 4.63
N SER A 325 -11.60 -14.58 3.36
CA SER A 325 -10.91 -15.46 2.40
C SER A 325 -9.42 -15.53 2.70
N ILE A 326 -8.77 -14.39 3.02
CA ILE A 326 -7.37 -14.36 3.48
C ILE A 326 -7.23 -15.20 4.77
N SER A 327 -8.12 -15.04 5.75
CA SER A 327 -8.02 -15.80 7.01
C SER A 327 -8.29 -17.30 6.82
N ARG A 328 -9.22 -17.70 5.95
CA ARG A 328 -9.54 -19.12 5.68
C ARG A 328 -8.46 -19.84 4.90
N ALA A 329 -7.87 -19.19 3.89
CA ALA A 329 -6.79 -19.79 3.10
C ALA A 329 -5.63 -20.25 3.99
N HIS A 330 -5.28 -19.45 5.01
CA HIS A 330 -4.19 -19.74 5.94
C HIS A 330 -4.57 -20.56 7.19
N GLN A 331 -5.87 -20.81 7.43
CA GLN A 331 -6.32 -21.66 8.56
C GLN A 331 -6.37 -23.14 8.18
N ASN A 332 -6.58 -23.47 6.90
CA ASN A 332 -6.68 -24.85 6.45
C ASN A 332 -5.37 -25.64 6.66
N ASP A 333 -4.21 -24.98 6.66
CA ASP A 333 -2.90 -25.64 6.85
C ASP A 333 -2.60 -26.01 8.31
N ILE A 334 -3.29 -25.40 9.27
CA ILE A 334 -3.14 -25.74 10.69
C ILE A 334 -3.96 -27.00 11.02
N GLN A 335 -5.02 -27.28 10.25
CA GLN A 335 -5.99 -28.33 10.56
C GLN A 335 -5.63 -29.69 9.94
N THR A 336 -4.78 -29.73 8.92
CA THR A 336 -4.32 -30.96 8.25
C THR A 336 -3.30 -31.78 9.05
N ASN A 337 -2.75 -31.24 10.15
CA ASN A 337 -1.79 -31.93 11.02
C ASN A 337 -2.36 -32.45 12.36
N ARG A 338 -3.69 -32.57 12.49
CA ARG A 338 -4.30 -33.32 13.59
C ARG A 338 -5.02 -34.55 13.04
N GLU A 339 -4.32 -35.68 13.01
CA GLU A 339 -4.95 -36.99 12.86
C GLU A 339 -6.02 -37.15 13.94
N PHE A 340 -7.29 -37.10 13.55
CA PHE A 340 -8.39 -37.48 14.41
C PHE A 340 -8.38 -39.01 14.54
N ASN A 341 -7.82 -39.51 15.64
CA ASN A 341 -8.03 -40.89 16.08
C ASN A 341 -9.48 -41.05 16.56
N VAL A 342 -10.38 -41.38 15.63
CA VAL A 342 -11.75 -41.80 15.95
C VAL A 342 -11.75 -43.31 16.20
N LEU A 343 -11.75 -43.69 17.48
CA LEU A 343 -11.98 -45.07 17.93
C LEU A 343 -13.47 -45.41 17.79
N TYR A 344 -13.81 -46.32 16.89
CA TYR A 344 -15.13 -46.96 16.88
C TYR A 344 -15.24 -47.94 18.05
N GLN A 345 -16.08 -47.65 19.04
CA GLN A 345 -16.58 -48.66 19.96
C GLN A 345 -17.76 -49.40 19.34
N ASN A 346 -17.58 -50.70 19.13
CA ASN A 346 -18.63 -51.63 18.70
C ASN A 346 -19.74 -51.73 19.76
N MET A 347 -20.99 -51.55 19.35
CA MET A 347 -22.15 -51.98 20.15
C MET A 347 -22.39 -53.47 19.92
N GLU A 348 -22.23 -54.25 20.98
CA GLU A 348 -22.67 -55.65 21.05
C GLU A 348 -24.19 -55.73 20.94
N LYS A 349 -24.67 -56.64 20.09
CA LYS A 349 -26.07 -57.06 20.04
C LYS A 349 -26.38 -57.96 21.24
N LYS A 350 -27.49 -57.68 21.92
CA LYS A 350 -28.31 -58.69 22.58
C LYS A 350 -29.76 -58.48 22.22
#